data_AF-A0A4Q6BF80-F1
#
_entry.id   AF-A0A4Q6BF80-F1
#
_cell.length_a   1.000
_cell.length_b   1.000
_cell.length_c   1.000
_cell.angle_alpha   90.00
_cell.angle_beta   90.00
_cell.angle_gamma   90.00
#
_symmetry.space_group_name_H-M   'P 1'
#
loop_
_entity.id
_entity.type
_entity.pdbx_description
1 polymer ?
#
loop_
_entity_poly.entity_id
_entity_poly.type
_entity_poly.pdbx_seq_one_letter_code
_entity_poly.pdbx_strand_id
1 'polypeptide(L)'
;MDFTAGNTELTDEILADTQLFTDYVNNKLFVVGATYGIGGYNEHRTVYSRSTVFDTPRSGEGRRLHLGIDIWGKPYTKVMAPLDGIVHSFAFNNAYGDYGATII
;
A
#
# COMPACT_ATOMS: atom_id res chain seq x y z
N MET A 1 1.38 -11.12 1.25
CA MET A 1 0.01 -10.67 1.62
C MET A 1 -0.71 -10.36 0.33
N ASP A 2 -1.92 -10.87 0.20
CA ASP A 2 -2.73 -10.77 -1.02
C ASP A 2 -3.74 -9.63 -0.85
N PHE A 3 -3.65 -8.63 -1.73
CA PHE A 3 -4.55 -7.46 -1.78
C PHE A 3 -5.35 -7.42 -3.09
N THR A 4 -5.50 -8.57 -3.75
CA THR A 4 -6.33 -8.74 -4.93
C THR A 4 -7.76 -9.11 -4.55
N ALA A 5 -8.65 -9.15 -5.54
CA ALA A 5 -10.03 -9.61 -5.36
C ALA A 5 -10.16 -11.08 -4.89
N GLY A 6 -9.09 -11.87 -4.98
CA GLY A 6 -9.08 -13.25 -4.50
C GLY A 6 -9.13 -13.36 -2.97
N ASN A 7 -8.70 -12.33 -2.24
CA ASN A 7 -8.70 -12.33 -0.78
C ASN A 7 -10.07 -11.86 -0.24
N THR A 8 -10.93 -12.83 0.08
CA THR A 8 -12.28 -12.56 0.61
C THR A 8 -12.30 -12.10 2.07
N GLU A 9 -11.16 -12.12 2.77
CA GLU A 9 -11.08 -11.60 4.14
C GLU A 9 -11.02 -10.07 4.18
N LEU A 10 -10.57 -9.43 3.10
CA LEU A 10 -10.51 -7.98 2.98
C LEU A 10 -11.85 -7.45 2.46
N THR A 11 -12.72 -7.08 3.39
CA THR A 11 -14.02 -6.48 3.08
C THR A 11 -13.89 -4.99 2.78
N ASP A 12 -14.88 -4.42 2.09
CA ASP A 12 -14.94 -2.97 1.84
C ASP A 12 -14.93 -2.15 3.13
N GLU A 13 -15.51 -2.68 4.21
CA GLU A 13 -15.49 -2.07 5.54
C GLU A 13 -14.07 -2.03 6.14
N ILE A 14 -13.36 -3.16 6.12
CA ILE A 14 -11.97 -3.23 6.61
C ILE A 14 -11.08 -2.30 5.78
N LEU A 15 -11.23 -2.34 4.46
CA LEU A 15 -10.49 -1.43 3.59
C LEU A 15 -10.87 0.02 3.84
N ALA A 16 -12.08 0.29 4.36
CA ALA A 16 -12.61 1.61 4.63
C ALA A 16 -12.17 2.36 5.85
N ASP A 17 -11.63 1.64 6.81
CA ASP A 17 -11.17 2.20 8.04
C ASP A 17 -9.66 1.94 8.19
N THR A 18 -8.90 3.01 8.36
CA THR A 18 -7.44 2.91 8.49
C THR A 18 -7.03 2.08 9.71
N GLN A 19 -7.79 2.16 10.81
CA GLN A 19 -7.55 1.39 12.02
C GLN A 19 -7.88 -0.09 11.78
N LEU A 20 -9.06 -0.41 11.21
CA LEU A 20 -9.42 -1.80 10.91
C LEU A 20 -8.42 -2.46 9.95
N PHE A 21 -8.01 -1.75 8.91
CA PHE A 21 -7.01 -2.24 7.97
C PHE A 21 -5.65 -2.45 8.65
N THR A 22 -5.23 -1.52 9.51
CA THR A 22 -3.99 -1.63 10.30
C THR A 22 -4.04 -2.86 11.21
N ASP A 23 -5.15 -3.08 11.90
CA ASP A 23 -5.34 -4.22 12.80
C ASP A 23 -5.35 -5.55 12.03
N TYR A 24 -5.98 -5.58 10.85
CA TYR A 24 -5.93 -6.73 9.95
C TYR A 24 -4.49 -7.10 9.58
N VAL A 25 -3.70 -6.14 9.08
CA VAL A 25 -2.30 -6.37 8.67
C VAL A 25 -1.46 -6.81 9.86
N ASN A 26 -1.57 -6.13 11.00
CA ASN A 26 -0.82 -6.48 12.21
C ASN A 26 -1.16 -7.88 12.71
N ASN A 27 -2.43 -8.27 12.70
CA ASN A 27 -2.87 -9.59 13.10
C ASN A 27 -2.33 -10.68 12.16
N LYS A 28 -2.33 -10.43 10.84
CA LYS A 28 -1.74 -11.36 9.86
C LYS A 28 -0.26 -11.63 10.14
N LEU A 29 0.50 -10.60 10.49
CA LEU A 29 1.92 -10.75 10.86
C LEU A 29 2.09 -11.47 12.19
N PHE A 30 1.29 -11.11 13.19
CA PHE A 30 1.34 -11.69 14.53
C PHE A 30 1.10 -13.21 14.52
N VAL A 31 0.06 -13.68 13.82
CA VAL A 31 -0.33 -15.10 13.78
C VAL A 31 0.79 -16.00 13.24
N VAL A 32 1.59 -15.50 12.29
CA VAL A 32 2.71 -16.25 11.70
C VAL A 32 4.08 -15.89 12.30
N GLY A 33 4.12 -15.01 13.30
CA GLY A 33 5.36 -14.53 13.91
C GLY A 33 6.28 -13.75 12.96
N ALA A 34 5.73 -13.13 11.90
CA ALA A 34 6.52 -12.39 10.93
C ALA A 34 6.86 -10.98 11.42
N THR A 35 8.07 -10.52 11.09
CA THR A 35 8.49 -9.13 11.35
C THR A 35 7.97 -8.17 10.28
N TYR A 36 7.92 -8.64 9.03
CA TYR A 36 7.50 -7.85 7.88
C TYR A 36 6.47 -8.60 7.04
N GLY A 37 5.54 -7.85 6.47
CA GLY A 37 4.62 -8.33 5.45
C GLY A 37 5.05 -7.86 4.08
N ILE A 38 5.01 -8.73 3.08
CA ILE A 38 5.37 -8.38 1.70
C ILE A 38 4.10 -8.45 0.86
N GLY A 39 3.71 -7.34 0.22
CA GLY A 39 2.65 -7.33 -0.79
C GLY A 39 3.17 -7.83 -2.14
N GLY A 40 2.28 -8.23 -3.05
CA GLY A 40 2.73 -8.68 -4.37
C GLY A 40 3.05 -7.53 -5.34
N TYR A 41 3.82 -7.89 -6.37
CA TYR A 41 4.14 -7.07 -7.55
C TYR A 41 3.27 -7.52 -8.72
N ASN A 42 2.94 -6.60 -9.64
CA ASN A 42 2.12 -6.88 -10.82
C ASN A 42 0.72 -7.40 -10.45
N GLU A 43 0.15 -6.86 -9.37
CA GLU A 43 -1.19 -7.20 -8.89
C GLU A 43 -2.21 -6.15 -9.35
N HIS A 44 -3.35 -6.60 -9.85
CA HIS A 44 -4.50 -5.71 -10.05
C HIS A 44 -5.21 -5.52 -8.70
N ARG A 45 -4.94 -4.40 -8.03
CA ARG A 45 -5.40 -4.17 -6.67
C ARG A 45 -6.72 -3.43 -6.63
N THR A 46 -7.70 -4.07 -6.03
CA THR A 46 -9.03 -3.50 -5.80
C THR A 46 -9.04 -2.49 -4.65
N VAL A 47 -8.03 -2.49 -3.77
CA VAL A 47 -7.83 -1.52 -2.67
C VAL A 47 -7.83 -0.07 -3.14
N TYR A 48 -7.36 0.21 -4.36
CA TYR A 48 -7.29 1.57 -4.90
C TYR A 48 -8.62 2.11 -5.45
N SER A 49 -9.70 1.33 -5.43
CA SER A 49 -11.05 1.81 -5.79
C SER A 49 -11.58 2.92 -4.86
N ARG A 50 -10.86 3.21 -3.78
CA ARG A 50 -11.30 4.05 -2.65
C ARG A 50 -10.82 5.50 -2.73
N SER A 51 -9.84 5.81 -3.57
CA SER A 51 -9.32 7.17 -3.72
C SER A 51 -9.59 7.70 -5.13
N THR A 52 -10.31 8.82 -5.18
CA THR A 52 -10.57 9.56 -6.42
C THR A 52 -9.28 10.10 -7.07
N VAL A 53 -8.15 10.07 -6.36
CA VAL A 53 -6.81 10.40 -6.89
C VAL A 53 -6.35 9.36 -7.94
N PHE A 54 -6.80 8.11 -7.83
CA PHE A 54 -6.46 7.04 -8.78
C PHE A 54 -7.58 6.76 -9.79
N ASP A 55 -8.74 7.38 -9.63
CA ASP A 55 -9.80 7.39 -10.61
C ASP A 55 -9.55 8.52 -11.64
N THR A 56 -9.50 8.16 -12.92
CA THR A 56 -9.28 9.15 -13.99
C THR A 56 -10.51 10.04 -14.16
N PRO A 57 -10.36 11.37 -14.36
CA PRO A 57 -11.50 12.26 -14.62
C PRO A 57 -12.21 12.07 -15.97
N ARG A 58 -11.69 11.24 -16.89
CA ARG A 58 -12.25 11.07 -18.25
C ARG A 58 -11.67 9.81 -18.92
N SER A 59 -12.49 8.77 -19.06
CA SER A 59 -12.37 7.66 -20.03
C SER A 59 -11.02 6.92 -20.13
N GLY A 60 -10.17 6.94 -19.11
CA GLY A 60 -8.92 6.17 -19.04
C GLY A 60 -9.06 4.95 -18.12
N GLU A 61 -8.22 3.94 -18.30
CA GLU A 61 -8.10 2.85 -17.33
C GLU A 61 -7.56 3.42 -16.00
N GLY A 62 -8.19 3.03 -14.87
CA GLY A 62 -7.75 3.46 -13.55
C GLY A 62 -6.34 2.97 -13.24
N ARG A 63 -5.56 3.76 -12.48
CA ARG A 63 -4.19 3.41 -12.08
C ARG A 63 -4.20 2.37 -10.95
N ARG A 64 -4.56 1.12 -11.29
CA ARG A 64 -4.82 0.04 -10.32
C ARG A 64 -3.86 -1.15 -10.41
N LEU A 65 -2.96 -1.13 -11.39
CA LEU A 65 -1.87 -2.09 -11.49
C LEU A 65 -0.74 -1.70 -10.53
N HIS A 66 -0.41 -2.57 -9.58
CA HIS A 66 0.66 -2.33 -8.63
C HIS A 66 2.02 -2.62 -9.26
N LEU A 67 2.74 -1.54 -9.62
CA LEU A 67 4.08 -1.61 -10.21
C LEU A 67 5.21 -1.58 -9.16
N GLY A 68 4.85 -1.48 -7.88
CA GLY A 68 5.77 -1.50 -6.75
C GLY A 68 5.70 -2.80 -5.95
N ILE A 69 6.38 -2.80 -4.81
CA ILE A 69 6.26 -3.82 -3.76
C ILE A 69 6.03 -3.07 -2.46
N ASP A 70 5.05 -3.52 -1.66
CA ASP A 70 4.90 -3.01 -0.30
C ASP A 70 5.66 -3.88 0.68
N ILE A 71 6.30 -3.21 1.63
CA ILE A 71 6.89 -3.82 2.81
C ILE A 71 6.19 -3.22 4.03
N TRP A 72 5.32 -4.01 4.63
CA TRP A 72 4.59 -3.66 5.85
C TRP A 72 5.46 -3.95 7.07
N GLY A 73 5.53 -3.01 7.99
CA GLY A 73 6.31 -3.13 9.21
C GLY A 73 5.82 -2.14 10.28
N LYS A 74 6.47 -2.21 11.46
CA LYS A 74 6.13 -1.30 12.56
C LYS A 74 6.42 0.16 12.19
N PRO A 75 5.63 1.13 12.71
CA PRO A 75 5.98 2.54 12.58
C PRO A 75 7.38 2.78 13.14
N TYR A 76 8.07 3.77 12.57
CA TYR A 76 9.46 4.11 12.91
C TYR A 76 10.51 3.05 12.53
N THR A 77 10.14 2.04 11.73
CA THR A 77 11.14 1.18 11.07
C THR A 77 12.04 2.03 10.17
N LYS A 78 13.35 1.88 10.31
CA LYS A 78 14.33 2.60 9.48
C LYS A 78 14.21 2.15 8.03
N VAL A 79 14.10 3.11 7.12
CA VAL A 79 14.18 2.89 5.66
C VAL A 79 15.58 3.28 5.20
N MET A 80 16.21 2.40 4.42
CA MET A 80 17.58 2.56 3.94
C MET A 80 17.58 2.58 2.41
N ALA A 81 18.54 3.30 1.80
CA ALA A 81 18.76 3.21 0.36
C ALA A 81 19.19 1.76 0.01
N PRO A 82 18.56 1.12 -0.99
CA PRO A 82 18.87 -0.27 -1.33
C PRO A 82 20.21 -0.40 -2.07
N LEU A 83 20.69 0.67 -2.69
CA LEU A 83 21.89 0.75 -3.51
C LEU A 83 22.47 2.16 -3.42
N ASP A 84 23.72 2.34 -3.84
CA ASP A 84 24.32 3.66 -4.03
C ASP A 84 23.54 4.46 -5.07
N GLY A 85 23.24 5.72 -4.75
CA GLY A 85 22.44 6.58 -5.61
C GLY A 85 22.41 8.03 -5.14
N ILE A 86 21.76 8.87 -5.91
CA ILE A 86 21.54 10.29 -5.60
C ILE A 86 20.04 10.49 -5.45
N VAL A 87 19.62 11.07 -4.33
CA VAL A 87 18.21 11.48 -4.16
C VAL A 87 17.89 12.52 -5.22
N HIS A 88 16.98 12.18 -6.12
CA HIS A 88 16.48 13.07 -7.15
C HIS A 88 15.43 14.03 -6.57
N SER A 89 14.49 13.53 -5.77
CA SER A 89 13.40 14.34 -5.22
C SER A 89 12.77 13.73 -3.96
N PHE A 90 12.22 14.57 -3.10
CA PHE A 90 11.46 14.14 -1.92
C PHE A 90 10.25 15.05 -1.70
N ALA A 91 9.14 14.50 -1.22
CA ALA A 91 7.90 15.24 -0.97
C ALA A 91 7.03 14.55 0.09
N PHE A 92 6.09 15.30 0.66
CA PHE A 92 5.01 14.76 1.48
C PHE A 92 3.66 14.94 0.76
N ASN A 93 3.20 13.88 0.10
CA ASN A 93 1.95 13.81 -0.66
C ASN A 93 0.78 13.55 0.29
N ASN A 94 0.31 14.60 0.96
CA ASN A 94 -0.65 14.50 2.09
C ASN A 94 -2.13 14.41 1.66
N ALA A 95 -2.43 14.06 0.40
CA ALA A 95 -3.81 13.78 0.01
C ALA A 95 -4.26 12.43 0.57
N TYR A 96 -5.56 12.30 0.86
CA TYR A 96 -6.09 11.07 1.44
C TYR A 96 -5.87 9.87 0.49
N GLY A 97 -5.17 8.86 0.99
CA GLY A 97 -4.80 7.66 0.21
C GLY A 97 -3.68 7.86 -0.82
N ASP A 98 -2.99 9.01 -0.80
CA ASP A 98 -1.83 9.27 -1.65
C ASP A 98 -0.55 8.67 -1.03
N TYR A 99 0.59 8.84 -1.69
CA TYR A 99 1.86 8.20 -1.36
C TYR A 99 2.51 8.65 -0.03
N GLY A 100 1.94 9.64 0.66
CA GLY A 100 2.51 10.14 1.91
C GLY A 100 3.93 10.66 1.72
N ALA A 101 4.86 10.31 2.63
CA ALA A 101 6.26 10.70 2.51
C ALA A 101 6.95 9.87 1.41
N THR A 102 7.47 10.53 0.39
CA THR A 102 8.07 9.89 -0.79
C THR A 102 9.48 10.42 -1.02
N ILE A 103 10.39 9.51 -1.36
CA ILE A 103 11.77 9.80 -1.74
C ILE A 103 12.03 9.03 -3.04
N ILE A 104 12.62 9.71 -4.02
CA ILE A 104 13.07 9.18 -5.31
C ILE A 104 14.55 9.50 -5.45
#